data_AF-A0A382RSW1-F1
#
_entry.id   AF-A0A382RSW1-F1
#
_cell.length_a   1.000
_cell.length_b   1.000
_cell.length_c   1.000
_cell.angle_alpha   90.00
_cell.angle_beta   90.00
_cell.angle_gamma   90.00
#
_symmetry.space_group_name_H-M   'P 1'
#
loop_
_entity.id
_entity.type
_entity.pdbx_description
1 polymer ?
#
loop_
_entity_poly.entity_id
_entity_poly.type
_entity_poly.pdbx_seq_one_letter_code
_entity_poly.pdbx_strand_id
1 'polypeptide(L)' 'MSIIDDYIKQNRVAHTFSSCQWPIGDPQEKEFRFCEASPVVGKPYCQEHCDIAYIDERELKKEKEAQKNRRIAA' A
#
# COMPACT_ATOMS: atom_id res chain seq x y z
N MET A 1 22.93 22.97 -12.53
CA MET A 1 22.07 21.76 -12.42
C MET A 1 22.97 20.56 -12.64
N SER A 2 22.99 19.60 -11.72
CA SER A 2 23.88 18.45 -11.78
C SER A 2 23.38 17.49 -12.87
N ILE A 3 24.28 17.05 -13.75
CA ILE A 3 23.99 16.04 -14.78
C ILE A 3 23.35 14.78 -14.16
N ILE A 4 23.71 14.46 -12.92
CA ILE A 4 23.16 13.34 -12.15
C ILE A 4 21.69 13.58 -11.79
N ASP A 5 21.30 14.80 -11.40
CA ASP A 5 19.91 15.12 -11.04
C ASP A 5 18.98 15.03 -12.26
N ASP A 6 19.47 15.48 -13.42
CA ASP A 6 18.73 15.41 -14.67
C ASP A 6 18.57 13.97 -15.15
N TYR A 7 19.60 13.13 -15.00
CA TYR A 7 19.55 11.70 -15.31
C TYR A 7 18.51 10.97 -14.45
N ILE A 8 18.46 11.23 -13.14
CA ILE A 8 17.46 10.60 -12.24
C ILE A 8 16.04 11.01 -12.61
N LYS A 9 15.81 12.28 -12.95
CA LYS A 9 14.50 12.77 -13.39
C LYS A 9 14.05 12.11 -14.69
N GLN A 10 14.95 12.01 -15.66
CA GLN A 10 14.67 11.43 -16.98
C GLN A 10 14.40 9.92 -16.92
N ASN A 11 14.94 9.22 -15.93
CA ASN A 11 14.80 7.76 -15.76
C ASN A 11 13.83 7.35 -14.64
N ARG A 12 13.03 8.29 -14.11
CA ARG A 12 12.03 7.97 -13.09
C ARG A 12 10.83 7.25 -13.74
N VAL A 13 10.69 5.95 -13.48
CA VAL A 13 9.49 5.21 -13.83
C VAL A 13 8.36 5.64 -12.89
N ALA A 14 7.44 6.47 -13.39
CA ALA A 14 6.21 6.80 -12.68
C ALA A 14 5.17 5.71 -12.96
N HIS A 15 4.92 4.83 -11.98
CA HIS A 15 3.82 3.88 -12.08
C HIS A 15 2.49 4.62 -11.87
N THR A 16 1.82 4.97 -12.96
CA THR A 16 0.46 5.52 -12.97
C THR A 16 -0.53 4.42 -13.27
N PHE A 17 -1.47 4.17 -12.36
CA PHE A 17 -2.54 3.18 -12.54
C PHE A 17 -3.86 3.88 -12.83
N SER A 18 -4.68 3.33 -13.74
CA SER A 18 -6.02 3.86 -14.04
C SER A 18 -7.10 3.32 -13.09
N SER A 19 -6.86 2.17 -12.47
CA SER A 19 -7.76 1.49 -11.53
C SER A 19 -6.95 0.88 -10.38
N CYS A 20 -7.64 0.58 -9.28
CA CYS A 20 -7.06 -0.07 -8.11
C CYS A 20 -6.52 -1.47 -8.46
N GLN A 21 -5.32 -1.79 -7.99
CA GLN A 21 -4.67 -3.08 -8.25
C GLN A 21 -4.89 -4.09 -7.12
N TRP A 22 -5.94 -3.94 -6.33
CA TRP A 22 -6.23 -4.85 -5.22
C TRP A 22 -6.86 -6.15 -5.73
N PRO A 23 -6.27 -7.34 -5.46
CA PRO A 23 -6.82 -8.60 -5.92
C PRO A 23 -8.04 -9.01 -5.08
N ILE A 24 -9.09 -9.47 -5.76
CA ILE A 24 -10.31 -9.99 -5.16
C ILE A 24 -10.48 -11.42 -5.67
N GLY A 25 -10.52 -12.37 -4.73
CA GLY A 25 -10.59 -13.81 -5.01
C GLY A 25 -9.23 -14.50 -5.16
N ASP A 26 -9.25 -15.79 -5.46
CA ASP A 26 -8.06 -16.60 -5.72
C ASP A 26 -7.69 -16.52 -7.21
N PRO A 27 -6.42 -16.28 -7.59
CA PRO A 27 -5.98 -16.20 -8.98
C PRO A 27 -6.29 -17.42 -9.87
N GLN A 28 -6.58 -18.58 -9.27
CA GLN A 28 -6.93 -19.80 -10.00
C GLN A 28 -8.44 -19.92 -10.29
N GLU A 29 -9.27 -19.06 -9.68
CA GLU A 29 -10.72 -19.07 -9.83
C GLU A 29 -11.19 -18.10 -10.92
N LYS A 30 -12.34 -18.38 -11.53
CA LYS A 30 -12.86 -17.58 -12.66
C LYS A 30 -13.32 -16.18 -12.23
N GLU A 31 -13.64 -16.05 -10.95
CA GLU A 31 -14.10 -14.84 -10.31
C GLU A 31 -12.95 -13.91 -9.91
N PHE A 32 -11.68 -14.30 -10.16
CA PHE A 32 -10.54 -13.44 -9.89
C PHE A 32 -10.62 -12.11 -10.65
N ARG A 33 -10.59 -11.02 -9.90
CA ARG A 33 -10.67 -9.66 -10.45
C ARG A 33 -9.83 -8.69 -9.63
N PHE A 34 -9.51 -7.56 -10.23
CA PHE A 34 -8.98 -6.41 -9.50
C PHE A 34 -10.09 -5.42 -9.18
N CYS A 35 -9.94 -4.69 -8.08
CA CYS A 35 -10.84 -3.60 -7.74
C CYS A 35 -10.91 -2.54 -8.86
N GLU A 36 -12.10 -2.13 -9.26
CA GLU A 36 -12.28 -1.19 -10.38
C GLU A 36 -12.33 0.29 -9.92
N ALA A 37 -12.19 0.55 -8.62
CA ALA A 37 -12.19 1.91 -8.07
C ALA A 37 -10.95 2.71 -8.51
N SER A 38 -11.07 4.05 -8.52
CA SER A 38 -9.94 4.92 -8.84
C SER A 38 -8.84 4.83 -7.77
N PRO A 39 -7.56 4.70 -8.18
CA PRO A 39 -6.45 4.64 -7.25
C PRO A 39 -6.12 6.02 -6.67
N VAL A 40 -5.51 6.03 -5.49
CA VAL A 40 -4.93 7.25 -4.90
C VAL A 40 -3.70 7.65 -5.71
N VAL A 41 -3.52 8.95 -5.96
CA VAL A 41 -2.40 9.48 -6.75
C VAL A 41 -1.06 9.01 -6.18
N GLY A 42 -0.24 8.38 -7.04
CA GLY A 42 1.07 7.85 -6.65
C GLY A 42 1.03 6.52 -5.88
N LYS A 43 -0.15 5.92 -5.72
CA LYS A 43 -0.34 4.59 -5.10
C LYS A 43 -1.10 3.66 -6.07
N PRO A 44 -0.93 2.34 -5.94
CA PRO A 44 -1.62 1.37 -6.80
C PRO A 44 -3.07 1.09 -6.37
N TYR A 45 -3.50 1.55 -5.18
CA TYR A 45 -4.78 1.16 -4.58
C TYR A 45 -5.71 2.36 -4.38
N CYS A 46 -7.03 2.13 -4.35
CA CYS A 46 -8.01 3.10 -3.89
C CYS A 46 -7.86 3.35 -2.38
N GLN A 47 -8.59 4.31 -1.81
CA GLN A 47 -8.44 4.68 -0.39
C GLN A 47 -8.68 3.49 0.55
N GLU A 48 -9.79 2.77 0.37
CA GLU A 48 -10.14 1.62 1.20
C GLU A 48 -9.03 0.55 1.21
N HIS A 49 -8.55 0.17 0.02
CA HIS A 49 -7.48 -0.81 -0.09
C HIS A 49 -6.11 -0.27 0.34
N CYS A 50 -5.89 1.05 0.34
CA CYS A 50 -4.71 1.64 0.98
C CYS A 50 -4.73 1.44 2.49
N ASP A 51 -5.89 1.62 3.12
CA ASP A 51 -6.04 1.48 4.57
C ASP A 51 -5.80 0.02 5.03
N ILE A 52 -6.08 -0.94 4.15
CA ILE A 52 -5.77 -2.36 4.38
C ILE A 52 -4.30 -2.67 4.07
N ALA A 53 -3.77 -2.16 2.95
CA ALA A 53 -2.42 -2.47 2.48
C ALA A 53 -1.32 -1.88 3.37
N TYR A 54 -1.55 -0.69 3.91
CA TYR A 54 -0.53 0.10 4.60
C TYR A 54 -0.87 0.19 6.09
N ILE A 55 -0.04 -0.44 6.92
CA ILE A 55 -0.12 -0.31 8.38
C ILE A 55 0.63 0.94 8.81
N ASP A 56 0.03 1.78 9.66
CA ASP A 56 0.75 2.87 10.32
C ASP A 56 1.71 2.27 11.38
N GLU A 57 3.01 2.48 11.20
CA GLU A 57 4.05 1.97 12.11
C GLU A 57 3.86 2.46 13.56
N ARG A 58 3.26 3.64 13.76
CA ARG A 58 2.99 4.18 15.10
C ARG A 58 1.87 3.40 15.78
N GLU A 59 0.81 3.07 15.04
CA GLU A 59 -0.28 2.26 15.56
C GLU A 59 0.22 0.83 15.87
N LEU A 60 1.04 0.25 14.99
CA LEU A 60 1.67 -1.06 15.24
C LEU A 60 2.53 -1.07 16.52
N LYS A 61 3.27 0.02 16.79
CA LYS A 61 4.06 0.15 18.03
C LYS A 61 3.16 0.21 19.26
N LYS A 62 2.10 1.02 19.23
CA LYS A 62 1.13 1.11 20.34
C LYS A 62 0.46 -0.23 20.64
N GLU A 63 0.05 -0.97 19.60
CA GLU A 63 -0.56 -2.30 19.77
C GLU A 63 0.39 -3.31 20.42
N LYS A 64 1.66 -3.31 19.99
CA LYS A 64 2.71 -4.16 20.58
C LYS A 64 2.97 -3.82 22.04
N GLU A 65 3.04 -2.54 22.38
CA GLU A 65 3.18 -2.07 23.77
C GLU A 65 1.98 -2.47 24.64
N ALA A 66 0.76 -2.27 24.14
CA ALA A 66 -0.45 -2.68 24.83
C ALA A 66 -0.50 -4.20 25.04
N GLN A 67 -0.09 -4.99 24.05
CA GLN A 67 -0.02 -6.45 24.15
C GLN A 67 1.05 -6.90 25.16
N LYS A 68 2.22 -6.25 25.19
CA LYS A 68 3.26 -6.50 26.20
C LYS A 68 2.71 -6.22 27.60
N ASN A 69 2.03 -5.10 27.80
CA ASN A 69 1.46 -4.74 29.10
C ASN A 69 0.40 -5.74 29.57
N ARG A 70 -0.46 -6.23 28.67
CA ARG A 70 -1.43 -7.29 28.99
C ARG A 70 -0.77 -8.58 29.46
N ARG A 71 0.36 -8.96 28.87
CA ARG A 71 1.12 -10.17 29.24
C ARG A 71 1.86 -10.05 30.57
N ILE A 72 2.24 -8.82 30.96
CA ILE A 72 2.88 -8.56 32.27
C ILE A 72 1.82 -8.56 33.38
N ALA A 73 0.59 -8.15 33.06
CA ALA A 73 -0.51 -8.08 34.01
C ALA A 73 -1.26 -9.41 34.23
N ALA A 74 -0.96 -10.45 33.43
CA ALA A 74 -1.52 -11.79 33.52
C ALA A 74 -0.54 -12.73 34.25
#